data_AF-A0A7J3T1C7-F1
#
_entry.id   AF-A0A7J3T1C7-F1
#
_cell.length_a   1.000
_cell.length_b   1.000
_cell.length_c   1.000
_cell.angle_alpha   90.00
_cell.angle_beta   90.00
_cell.angle_gamma   90.00
#
_symmetry.space_group_name_H-M   'P 1'
#
loop_
_entity.id
_entity.type
_entity.pdbx_description
1 polymer ?
#
loop_
_entity_poly.entity_id
_entity_poly.type
_entity_poly.pdbx_seq_one_letter_code
_entity_poly.pdbx_strand_id
1 'polypeptide(L)'
;MGKIHYSIIPVLLLLLFPAILNRTFGDVGTVMRVQPASIQNISVGQSFTVNLTVADVPALFTWQIMLFFDSTILNCTAAVYPTAGGIFTGHNIIPVSPIIDNTAGSVSFGASLSGSDIASGSGVLCQITFEVKGTGTSDLKYSTPYGADTFLLEGDLNVVYSSLENGFFTNVPTPPPTRHDVAVTGLSFSNENPIQGESITITTLVLNNGTITEGAFNVSVSNGTSLIETQTVTDLAAAG
;
A
#
# COMPACT_ATOMS: atom_id res chain seq x y z
N MET A 1 75.85 5.75 -46.75
CA MET A 1 75.62 4.65 -45.79
C MET A 1 74.67 5.10 -44.69
N GLY A 2 73.57 4.35 -44.50
CA GLY A 2 72.74 4.26 -43.29
C GLY A 2 72.07 5.50 -42.70
N LYS A 3 70.90 5.91 -43.21
CA LYS A 3 69.93 6.74 -42.46
C LYS A 3 69.00 5.82 -41.67
N ILE A 4 68.92 5.98 -40.35
CA ILE A 4 67.99 5.22 -39.50
C ILE A 4 66.81 6.14 -39.16
N HIS A 5 65.62 5.78 -39.64
CA HIS A 5 64.35 6.38 -39.22
C HIS A 5 63.85 5.64 -37.98
N TYR A 6 63.51 6.36 -36.92
CA TYR A 6 62.73 5.81 -35.82
C TYR A 6 61.27 6.23 -36.02
N SER A 7 60.42 5.25 -36.32
CA SER A 7 58.98 5.40 -36.46
C SER A 7 58.35 5.30 -35.07
N ILE A 8 57.65 6.37 -34.64
CA ILE A 8 56.86 6.38 -33.42
C ILE A 8 55.54 5.67 -33.75
N ILE A 9 55.40 4.43 -33.29
CA ILE A 9 54.12 3.72 -33.28
C ILE A 9 53.36 4.20 -32.04
N PRO A 10 52.20 4.87 -32.16
CA PRO A 10 51.36 5.10 -31.01
C PRO A 10 50.78 3.75 -30.59
N VAL A 11 51.14 3.30 -29.39
CA VAL A 11 50.47 2.20 -28.70
C VAL A 11 49.03 2.66 -28.45
N LEU A 12 48.12 2.18 -29.29
CA LEU A 12 46.69 2.28 -29.06
C LEU A 12 46.39 1.39 -27.84
N LEU A 13 46.37 2.00 -26.66
CA LEU A 13 45.88 1.41 -25.43
C LEU A 13 44.38 1.16 -25.61
N LEU A 14 44.03 -0.01 -26.14
CA LEU A 14 42.67 -0.51 -26.12
C LEU A 14 42.31 -0.69 -24.65
N LEU A 15 41.59 0.28 -24.07
CA LEU A 15 40.92 0.12 -22.79
C LEU A 15 40.01 -1.10 -22.92
N LEU A 16 40.49 -2.24 -22.43
CA LEU A 16 39.63 -3.35 -22.05
C LEU A 16 38.81 -2.83 -20.87
N PHE A 17 37.74 -2.07 -21.18
CA PHE A 17 36.61 -1.99 -20.29
C PHE A 17 36.25 -3.44 -19.96
N PRO A 18 36.21 -3.87 -18.68
CA PRO A 18 35.48 -5.09 -18.39
C PRO A 18 34.11 -4.85 -19.00
N ALA A 19 33.73 -5.70 -19.96
CA ALA A 19 32.33 -5.77 -20.35
C ALA A 19 31.59 -5.96 -19.03
N ILE A 20 30.88 -4.91 -18.60
CA ILE A 20 29.90 -5.06 -17.55
C ILE A 20 28.94 -6.05 -18.18
N LEU A 21 29.08 -7.32 -17.79
CA LEU A 21 28.05 -8.31 -18.03
C LEU A 21 26.80 -7.67 -17.45
N ASN A 22 25.95 -7.14 -18.33
CA ASN A 22 24.55 -6.92 -18.00
C ASN A 22 24.05 -8.32 -17.65
N ARG A 23 24.20 -8.68 -16.38
CA ARG A 23 23.55 -9.82 -15.78
C ARG A 23 22.07 -9.49 -15.90
N THR A 24 21.45 -9.93 -16.99
CA THR A 24 20.00 -10.08 -17.05
C THR A 24 19.66 -11.24 -16.13
N PHE A 25 19.70 -11.00 -14.82
CA PHE A 25 18.93 -11.82 -13.92
C PHE A 25 17.47 -11.51 -14.19
N GLY A 26 16.65 -12.55 -14.29
CA GLY A 26 15.23 -12.41 -13.99
C GLY A 26 15.09 -12.08 -12.51
N ASP A 27 15.52 -10.89 -12.11
CA ASP A 27 15.59 -10.45 -10.73
C ASP A 27 14.21 -9.91 -10.36
N VAL A 28 13.48 -10.68 -9.57
CA VAL A 28 12.45 -10.11 -8.72
C VAL A 28 13.23 -9.31 -7.68
N GLY A 29 13.49 -8.03 -7.98
CA GLY A 29 14.44 -7.22 -7.20
C GLY A 29 14.06 -7.17 -5.71
N THR A 30 15.05 -7.14 -4.83
CA THR A 30 14.85 -7.14 -3.38
C THR A 30 13.91 -6.02 -2.93
N VAL A 31 12.90 -6.33 -2.11
CA VAL A 31 11.90 -5.35 -1.65
C VAL A 31 11.82 -5.31 -0.13
N MET A 32 11.88 -4.12 0.46
CA MET A 32 11.54 -3.90 1.86
C MET A 32 10.11 -3.36 1.99
N ARG A 33 9.31 -3.93 2.89
CA ARG A 33 7.87 -3.61 3.02
C ARG A 33 7.48 -3.36 4.47
N VAL A 34 6.51 -2.47 4.68
CA VAL A 34 5.73 -2.41 5.91
C VAL A 34 4.53 -3.34 5.77
N GLN A 35 4.31 -4.26 6.72
CA GLN A 35 3.20 -5.22 6.69
C GLN A 35 2.40 -5.21 8.00
N PRO A 36 1.05 -5.07 7.94
CA PRO A 36 0.27 -4.75 6.75
C PRO A 36 0.57 -3.34 6.21
N ALA A 37 0.37 -3.12 4.90
CA ALA A 37 0.66 -1.83 4.27
C ALA A 37 -0.41 -0.75 4.58
N SER A 38 -1.62 -1.17 4.95
CA SER A 38 -2.70 -0.27 5.37
C SER A 38 -3.28 -0.75 6.70
N ILE A 39 -3.25 0.13 7.70
CA ILE A 39 -3.79 -0.10 9.04
C ILE A 39 -4.94 0.87 9.21
N GLN A 40 -6.11 0.35 9.57
CA GLN A 40 -7.30 1.16 9.72
C GLN A 40 -8.17 0.73 10.90
N ASN A 41 -9.02 1.65 11.36
CA ASN A 41 -10.04 1.41 12.39
C ASN A 41 -9.50 1.01 13.77
N ILE A 42 -8.29 1.47 14.13
CA ILE A 42 -7.74 1.28 15.49
C ILE A 42 -8.02 2.53 16.32
N SER A 43 -8.75 2.37 17.42
CA SER A 43 -9.14 3.47 18.31
C SER A 43 -7.95 4.06 19.08
N VAL A 44 -8.08 5.32 19.49
CA VAL A 44 -7.12 5.98 20.39
C VAL A 44 -6.96 5.17 21.69
N GLY A 45 -5.71 5.03 22.14
CA GLY A 45 -5.31 4.22 23.29
C GLY A 45 -5.17 2.72 23.01
N GLN A 46 -5.43 2.26 21.78
CA GLN A 46 -5.12 0.89 21.35
C GLN A 46 -3.77 0.83 20.63
N SER A 47 -3.22 -0.38 20.56
CA SER A 47 -1.96 -0.63 19.87
C SER A 47 -2.12 -1.54 18.67
N PHE A 48 -1.22 -1.39 17.72
CA PHE A 48 -1.04 -2.30 16.59
C PHE A 48 0.45 -2.52 16.33
N THR A 49 0.78 -3.64 15.70
CA THR A 49 2.15 -4.00 15.33
C THR A 49 2.25 -4.12 13.83
N VAL A 50 3.34 -3.59 13.27
CA VAL A 50 3.72 -3.79 11.87
C VAL A 50 5.03 -4.58 11.81
N ASN A 51 5.12 -5.48 10.83
CA ASN A 51 6.33 -6.17 10.48
C ASN A 51 7.04 -5.38 9.38
N LEU A 52 8.33 -5.10 9.57
CA LEU A 52 9.19 -4.65 8.49
C LEU A 52 9.83 -5.88 7.86
N THR A 53 9.54 -6.15 6.60
CA THR A 53 9.95 -7.38 5.93
C THR A 53 10.87 -7.11 4.77
N VAL A 54 11.75 -8.05 4.45
CA VAL A 54 12.50 -8.09 3.19
C VAL A 54 12.04 -9.28 2.35
N ALA A 55 11.96 -9.09 1.04
CA ALA A 55 11.68 -10.14 0.07
C ALA A 55 12.83 -10.28 -0.92
N ASP A 56 13.14 -11.51 -1.29
CA ASP A 56 14.04 -11.88 -2.38
C ASP A 56 15.45 -11.22 -2.24
N VAL A 57 16.02 -11.26 -1.03
CA VAL A 57 17.39 -10.80 -0.79
C VAL A 57 18.41 -11.88 -1.18
N PRO A 58 19.35 -11.62 -2.09
CA PRO A 58 20.28 -12.65 -2.57
C PRO A 58 21.32 -13.03 -1.52
N ALA A 59 21.79 -12.05 -0.74
CA ALA A 59 22.73 -12.22 0.36
C ALA A 59 22.55 -11.05 1.33
N LEU A 60 22.32 -11.35 2.61
CA LEU A 60 22.12 -10.37 3.66
C LEU A 60 23.04 -10.68 4.84
N PHE A 61 23.85 -9.70 5.19
CA PHE A 61 24.75 -9.73 6.34
C PHE A 61 24.32 -8.72 7.41
N THR A 62 23.97 -7.50 6.99
CA THR A 62 23.52 -6.43 7.89
C THR A 62 22.28 -5.78 7.33
N TRP A 63 21.33 -5.44 8.21
CA TRP A 63 20.24 -4.54 7.87
C TRP A 63 20.13 -3.44 8.91
N GLN A 64 19.76 -2.25 8.44
CA GLN A 64 19.34 -1.14 9.26
C GLN A 64 18.11 -0.49 8.64
N ILE A 65 17.18 -0.07 9.48
CA ILE A 65 16.04 0.74 9.10
C ILE A 65 16.02 2.02 9.91
N MET A 66 15.44 3.05 9.31
CA MET A 66 14.81 4.15 10.02
C MET A 66 13.41 4.33 9.44
N LEU A 67 12.39 4.27 10.29
CA LEU A 67 10.99 4.44 9.92
C LEU A 67 10.44 5.71 10.58
N PHE A 68 9.82 6.57 9.77
CA PHE A 68 9.14 7.78 10.22
C PHE A 68 7.64 7.56 10.38
N PHE A 69 7.05 8.26 11.35
CA PHE A 69 5.62 8.29 11.66
C PHE A 69 5.23 9.67 12.21
N ASP A 70 3.94 10.00 12.18
CA ASP A 70 3.42 11.23 12.79
C ASP A 70 3.30 11.05 14.31
N SER A 71 4.17 11.73 15.06
CA SER A 71 4.22 11.67 16.53
C SER A 71 3.02 12.30 17.25
N THR A 72 2.19 13.06 16.52
CA THR A 72 0.92 13.59 17.06
C THR A 72 -0.18 12.53 17.01
N ILE A 73 -0.07 11.56 16.09
CA ILE A 73 -1.06 10.49 15.87
C ILE A 73 -0.63 9.17 16.51
N LEU A 74 0.66 8.83 16.46
CA LEU A 74 1.19 7.54 16.92
C LEU A 74 2.31 7.72 17.96
N ASN A 75 2.43 6.74 18.86
CA ASN A 75 3.53 6.56 19.80
C ASN A 75 4.19 5.22 19.52
N CYS A 76 5.46 5.19 19.13
CA CYS A 76 6.23 3.95 19.04
C CYS A 76 6.57 3.47 20.46
N THR A 77 6.09 2.28 20.83
CA THR A 77 6.24 1.71 22.18
C THR A 77 7.29 0.60 22.24
N ALA A 78 7.53 -0.07 21.11
CA ALA A 78 8.54 -1.12 21.02
C ALA A 78 9.02 -1.32 19.58
N ALA A 79 10.29 -1.69 19.43
CA ALA A 79 10.82 -2.31 18.23
C ALA A 79 11.64 -3.53 18.63
N VAL A 80 11.29 -4.70 18.10
CA VAL A 80 11.84 -5.99 18.56
C VAL A 80 12.21 -6.89 17.39
N TYR A 81 13.17 -7.78 17.62
CA TYR A 81 13.45 -8.86 16.69
C TYR A 81 12.25 -9.83 16.62
N PRO A 82 11.94 -10.38 15.44
CA PRO A 82 10.82 -11.30 15.29
C PRO A 82 11.08 -12.61 16.03
N THR A 83 10.05 -13.14 16.71
CA THR A 83 10.10 -14.45 17.38
C THR A 83 9.94 -15.62 16.42
N ALA A 84 9.37 -15.38 15.23
CA ALA A 84 9.20 -16.35 14.15
C ALA A 84 9.25 -15.67 12.78
N GLY A 85 9.69 -16.40 11.75
CA GLY A 85 9.73 -15.92 10.37
C GLY A 85 10.73 -14.80 10.09
N GLY A 86 11.72 -14.62 10.97
CA GLY A 86 12.76 -13.61 10.80
C GLY A 86 13.77 -14.00 9.70
N ILE A 87 14.29 -13.02 8.97
CA ILE A 87 15.31 -13.26 7.93
C ILE A 87 16.60 -13.88 8.49
N PHE A 88 16.92 -13.60 9.75
CA PHE A 88 18.08 -14.16 10.45
C PHE A 88 17.74 -15.35 11.36
N THR A 89 16.60 -16.00 11.15
CA THR A 89 16.24 -17.20 11.94
C THR A 89 17.28 -18.29 11.74
N GLY A 90 17.82 -18.83 12.84
CA GLY A 90 18.84 -19.87 12.82
C GLY A 90 20.29 -19.36 12.68
N HIS A 91 20.48 -18.04 12.57
CA HIS A 91 21.79 -17.40 12.49
C HIS A 91 22.19 -16.75 13.82
N ASN A 92 23.51 -16.59 14.01
CA ASN A 92 24.04 -15.84 15.15
C ASN A 92 24.06 -14.35 14.82
N ILE A 93 23.21 -13.59 15.51
CA ILE A 93 23.09 -12.14 15.34
C ILE A 93 23.91 -11.39 16.39
N ILE A 94 24.45 -10.23 16.00
CA ILE A 94 24.93 -9.19 16.89
C ILE A 94 23.76 -8.22 17.13
N PRO A 95 23.07 -8.31 18.27
CA PRO A 95 21.90 -7.48 18.52
C PRO A 95 22.31 -6.05 18.88
N VAL A 96 21.48 -5.09 18.47
CA VAL A 96 21.54 -3.71 18.93
C VAL A 96 20.23 -3.37 19.67
N SER A 97 20.22 -2.28 20.42
CA SER A 97 18.96 -1.75 20.96
C SER A 97 18.33 -0.78 19.96
N PRO A 98 17.00 -0.75 19.81
CA PRO A 98 16.34 0.23 18.96
C PRO A 98 16.50 1.64 19.54
N ILE A 99 16.54 2.63 18.65
CA ILE A 99 16.48 4.05 19.01
C ILE A 99 15.09 4.54 18.64
N ILE A 100 14.28 4.90 19.63
CA ILE A 100 12.91 5.38 19.43
C ILE A 100 12.85 6.85 19.84
N ASP A 101 12.49 7.73 18.90
CA ASP A 101 12.25 9.15 19.13
C ASP A 101 10.78 9.48 18.84
N ASN A 102 9.96 9.41 19.89
CA ASN A 102 8.55 9.79 19.82
C ASN A 102 8.34 11.31 19.77
N THR A 103 9.39 12.13 19.89
CA THR A 103 9.29 13.57 19.68
C THR A 103 9.42 13.87 18.19
N ALA A 104 10.48 13.34 17.56
CA ALA A 104 10.73 13.49 16.13
C ALA A 104 9.83 12.61 15.24
N GLY A 105 9.22 11.57 15.81
CA GLY A 105 8.39 10.62 15.05
C GLY A 105 9.23 9.64 14.25
N SER A 106 10.25 9.04 14.86
CA SER A 106 11.13 8.09 14.20
C SER A 106 11.52 6.90 15.07
N VAL A 107 11.81 5.77 14.42
CA VAL A 107 12.41 4.60 15.04
C VAL A 107 13.51 4.05 14.14
N SER A 108 14.69 3.84 14.69
CA SER A 108 15.82 3.20 14.02
C SER A 108 16.18 1.89 14.69
N PHE A 109 16.42 0.86 13.88
CA PHE A 109 16.77 -0.47 14.37
C PHE A 109 17.58 -1.26 13.34
N GLY A 110 18.31 -2.27 13.79
CA GLY A 110 19.21 -3.02 12.93
C GLY A 110 19.60 -4.37 13.49
N ALA A 111 20.27 -5.18 12.70
CA ALA A 111 21.09 -6.30 13.15
C ALA A 111 22.15 -6.62 12.11
N SER A 112 23.22 -7.25 12.59
CA SER A 112 24.27 -7.82 11.74
C SER A 112 24.50 -9.28 12.13
N LEU A 113 24.86 -10.12 11.16
CA LEU A 113 25.33 -11.47 11.41
C LEU A 113 26.77 -11.46 11.94
N SER A 114 27.20 -12.58 12.52
CA SER A 114 28.57 -12.73 13.02
C SER A 114 29.43 -13.62 12.12
N GLY A 115 30.74 -13.34 12.05
CA GLY A 115 31.68 -14.16 11.28
C GLY A 115 31.45 -14.06 9.77
N SER A 116 31.41 -15.21 9.10
CA SER A 116 31.22 -15.32 7.64
C SER A 116 29.81 -15.79 7.27
N ASP A 117 28.84 -15.62 8.17
CA ASP A 117 27.47 -16.08 7.99
C ASP A 117 26.69 -15.15 7.04
N ILE A 118 25.75 -15.69 6.27
CA ILE A 118 24.97 -14.93 5.28
C ILE A 118 23.56 -15.53 5.21
N ALA A 119 22.54 -14.68 5.29
CA ALA A 119 21.14 -15.07 5.06
C ALA A 119 20.69 -14.71 3.64
N SER A 120 19.67 -15.39 3.13
CA SER A 120 19.06 -15.07 1.83
C SER A 120 17.57 -15.42 1.81
N GLY A 121 16.84 -14.90 0.81
CA GLY A 121 15.41 -15.11 0.64
C GLY A 121 14.56 -14.00 1.26
N SER A 122 13.50 -14.40 1.97
CA SER A 122 12.46 -13.47 2.43
C SER A 122 12.17 -13.70 3.92
N GLY A 123 11.88 -12.64 4.66
CA GLY A 123 11.58 -12.73 6.07
C GLY A 123 11.34 -11.40 6.76
N VAL A 124 11.01 -11.46 8.05
CA VAL A 124 10.82 -10.29 8.90
C VAL A 124 12.18 -9.78 9.39
N LEU A 125 12.44 -8.49 9.26
CA LEU A 125 13.61 -7.81 9.82
C LEU A 125 13.36 -7.47 11.29
N CYS A 126 12.27 -6.76 11.56
CA CYS A 126 11.83 -6.40 12.90
C CYS A 126 10.31 -6.18 12.97
N GLN A 127 9.80 -6.12 14.20
CA GLN A 127 8.41 -5.79 14.50
C GLN A 127 8.36 -4.48 15.29
N ILE A 128 7.55 -3.52 14.84
CA ILE A 128 7.39 -2.22 15.49
C ILE A 128 5.96 -2.12 16.00
N THR A 129 5.81 -1.79 17.28
CA THR A 129 4.51 -1.63 17.94
C THR A 129 4.22 -0.16 18.20
N PHE A 130 3.07 0.29 17.71
CA PHE A 130 2.57 1.64 17.90
C PHE A 130 1.34 1.63 18.81
N GLU A 131 1.23 2.64 19.65
CA GLU A 131 -0.01 3.04 20.33
C GLU A 131 -0.60 4.26 19.60
N VAL A 132 -1.92 4.27 19.42
CA VAL A 132 -2.63 5.37 18.77
C VAL A 132 -2.89 6.49 19.78
N LYS A 133 -2.24 7.64 19.60
CA LYS A 133 -2.37 8.83 20.47
C LYS A 133 -3.54 9.74 20.08
N GLY A 134 -3.84 9.82 18.79
CA GLY A 134 -4.77 10.81 18.25
C GLY A 134 -5.60 10.29 17.09
N THR A 135 -6.62 11.05 16.71
CA THR A 135 -7.41 10.80 15.51
C THR A 135 -6.76 11.49 14.31
N GLY A 136 -6.50 10.74 13.25
CA GLY A 136 -5.88 11.25 12.03
C GLY A 136 -5.26 10.14 11.20
N THR A 137 -4.18 10.49 10.52
CA THR A 137 -3.47 9.64 9.57
C THR A 137 -1.97 9.72 9.82
N SER A 138 -1.24 8.64 9.57
CA SER A 138 0.22 8.64 9.61
C SER A 138 0.75 7.80 8.46
N ASP A 139 1.63 8.37 7.64
CA ASP A 139 2.52 7.56 6.81
C ASP A 139 3.48 6.79 7.73
N LEU A 140 3.79 5.55 7.37
CA LEU A 140 4.84 4.73 7.97
C LEU A 140 5.94 4.59 6.92
N LYS A 141 6.88 5.53 6.91
CA LYS A 141 7.76 5.76 5.76
C LYS A 141 9.21 5.45 6.09
N TYR A 142 9.86 4.63 5.28
CA TYR A 142 11.29 4.39 5.38
C TYR A 142 12.09 5.66 5.09
N SER A 143 13.21 5.86 5.80
CA SER A 143 14.12 6.96 5.53
C SER A 143 14.67 6.89 4.11
N THR A 144 14.78 8.07 3.49
CA THR A 144 15.34 8.27 2.15
C THR A 144 16.38 9.40 2.20
N PRO A 145 17.49 9.31 1.43
CA PRO A 145 17.80 8.30 0.42
C PRO A 145 18.17 6.93 1.02
N TYR A 146 17.85 5.85 0.29
CA TYR A 146 18.29 4.49 0.64
C TYR A 146 19.82 4.44 0.65
N GLY A 147 20.40 3.68 1.59
CA GLY A 147 21.85 3.64 1.80
C GLY A 147 22.36 4.58 2.89
N ALA A 148 21.53 5.52 3.38
CA ALA A 148 21.89 6.42 4.49
C ALA A 148 21.48 5.82 5.85
N ASP A 149 20.21 5.95 6.23
CA ASP A 149 19.69 5.43 7.51
C ASP A 149 18.93 4.11 7.37
N THR A 150 18.50 3.80 6.15
CA THR A 150 17.84 2.53 5.78
C THR A 150 18.67 1.85 4.70
N PHE A 151 19.17 0.64 4.98
CA PHE A 151 20.02 -0.10 4.06
C PHE A 151 20.10 -1.60 4.41
N LEU A 152 20.44 -2.39 3.39
CA LEU A 152 20.83 -3.79 3.47
C LEU A 152 22.27 -3.90 2.96
N LEU A 153 23.13 -4.65 3.66
CA LEU A 153 24.51 -4.91 3.26
C LEU A 153 24.76 -6.41 3.11
N GLU A 154 25.57 -6.78 2.12
CA GLU A 154 26.11 -8.14 1.97
C GLU A 154 27.38 -8.35 2.82
N GLY A 155 27.98 -9.54 2.77
CA GLY A 155 29.13 -9.92 3.62
C GLY A 155 30.36 -9.01 3.44
N ASP A 156 30.56 -8.46 2.25
CA ASP A 156 31.65 -7.52 1.94
C ASP A 156 31.28 -6.06 2.26
N LEU A 157 30.16 -5.84 2.96
CA LEU A 157 29.61 -4.53 3.34
C LEU A 157 29.21 -3.62 2.17
N ASN A 158 29.04 -4.17 0.97
CA ASN A 158 28.42 -3.44 -0.13
C ASN A 158 26.90 -3.38 0.07
N VAL A 159 26.29 -2.31 -0.44
CA VAL A 159 24.85 -2.12 -0.39
C VAL A 159 24.15 -3.10 -1.34
N VAL A 160 23.19 -3.85 -0.78
CA VAL A 160 22.18 -4.56 -1.56
C VAL A 160 21.03 -3.60 -1.82
N TYR A 161 20.80 -3.26 -3.08
CA TYR A 161 19.74 -2.32 -3.43
C TYR A 161 18.36 -2.94 -3.19
N SER A 162 17.45 -2.14 -2.65
CA SER A 162 16.08 -2.56 -2.44
C SER A 162 15.09 -1.43 -2.76
N SER A 163 13.93 -1.79 -3.30
CA SER A 163 12.79 -0.87 -3.36
C SER A 163 12.08 -0.82 -2.00
N LEU A 164 11.57 0.36 -1.65
CA LEU A 164 10.91 0.60 -0.38
C LEU A 164 9.40 0.72 -0.60
N GLU A 165 8.62 -0.17 0.01
CA GLU A 165 7.17 -0.10 0.08
C GLU A 165 6.74 0.33 1.49
N ASN A 166 6.31 1.59 1.59
CA ASN A 166 5.88 2.22 2.84
C ASN A 166 4.50 1.68 3.28
N GLY A 167 4.15 1.95 4.54
CA GLY A 167 2.83 1.70 5.10
C GLY A 167 2.05 2.98 5.36
N PHE A 168 0.78 2.81 5.71
CA PHE A 168 -0.13 3.91 6.05
C PHE A 168 -1.08 3.51 7.18
N PHE A 169 -1.31 4.43 8.11
CA PHE A 169 -2.28 4.31 9.19
C PHE A 169 -3.37 5.37 9.05
N THR A 170 -4.62 4.98 9.30
CA THR A 170 -5.75 5.91 9.50
C THR A 170 -6.74 5.40 10.52
N ASN A 171 -7.23 6.27 11.40
CA ASN A 171 -8.40 6.00 12.23
C ASN A 171 -9.50 7.04 12.04
N VAL A 172 -9.42 7.81 10.93
CA VAL A 172 -10.49 8.71 10.53
C VAL A 172 -11.69 7.86 10.10
N PRO A 173 -12.88 8.05 10.71
CA PRO A 173 -14.07 7.33 10.29
C PRO A 173 -14.33 7.59 8.81
N THR A 174 -14.41 6.52 8.01
CA THR A 174 -14.89 6.65 6.64
C THR A 174 -16.36 7.06 6.68
N PRO A 175 -16.81 8.03 5.88
CA PRO A 175 -18.23 8.31 5.72
C PRO A 175 -19.00 7.02 5.39
N PRO A 176 -20.23 6.83 5.88
CA PRO A 176 -21.06 5.71 5.46
C PRO A 176 -21.11 5.62 3.93
N PRO A 177 -21.00 4.42 3.33
CA PRO A 177 -21.08 4.28 1.89
C PRO A 177 -22.43 4.80 1.39
N THR A 178 -22.40 5.63 0.35
CA THR A 178 -23.59 6.08 -0.35
C THR A 178 -24.07 4.99 -1.31
N ARG A 179 -25.37 4.70 -1.32
CA ARG A 179 -25.99 3.68 -2.16
C ARG A 179 -27.20 4.27 -2.88
N HIS A 180 -27.23 4.09 -4.19
CA HIS A 180 -28.41 4.33 -5.03
C HIS A 180 -29.23 3.04 -5.11
N ASP A 181 -30.52 3.10 -4.83
CA ASP A 181 -31.41 1.94 -4.95
C ASP A 181 -32.85 2.44 -5.09
N VAL A 182 -33.31 2.54 -6.33
CA VAL A 182 -34.68 2.92 -6.67
C VAL A 182 -35.42 1.71 -7.18
N ALA A 183 -36.59 1.43 -6.61
CA ALA A 183 -37.46 0.34 -7.00
C ALA A 183 -38.86 0.84 -7.32
N VAL A 184 -39.45 0.33 -8.40
CA VAL A 184 -40.90 0.40 -8.59
C VAL A 184 -41.53 -0.67 -7.69
N THR A 185 -42.32 -0.25 -6.72
CA THR A 185 -42.88 -1.12 -5.67
C THR A 185 -44.34 -1.45 -5.88
N GLY A 186 -45.02 -0.74 -6.77
CA GLY A 186 -46.42 -0.95 -7.05
C GLY A 186 -46.83 -0.38 -8.40
N LEU A 187 -47.83 -1.03 -8.99
CA LEU A 187 -48.51 -0.60 -10.21
C LEU A 187 -50.00 -0.86 -10.02
N SER A 188 -50.83 0.16 -10.24
CA SER A 188 -52.29 0.02 -10.16
C SER A 188 -52.98 0.82 -11.26
N PHE A 189 -54.17 0.37 -11.64
CA PHE A 189 -55.00 0.99 -12.66
C PHE A 189 -56.30 1.49 -12.04
N SER A 190 -56.81 2.64 -12.49
CA SER A 190 -58.11 3.14 -12.03
C SER A 190 -59.28 2.24 -12.43
N ASN A 191 -59.12 1.48 -13.52
CA ASN A 191 -60.03 0.44 -14.00
C ASN A 191 -59.22 -0.63 -14.75
N GLU A 192 -59.33 -1.90 -14.35
CA GLU A 192 -58.62 -3.02 -14.99
C GLU A 192 -59.32 -3.56 -16.25
N ASN A 193 -60.60 -3.21 -16.45
CA ASN A 193 -61.39 -3.65 -17.59
C ASN A 193 -62.03 -2.45 -18.31
N PRO A 194 -61.23 -1.53 -18.87
CA PRO A 194 -61.76 -0.37 -19.57
C PRO A 194 -62.45 -0.75 -20.88
N ILE A 195 -63.49 0.01 -21.25
CA ILE A 195 -64.12 -0.11 -22.58
C ILE A 195 -63.44 0.80 -23.59
N GLN A 196 -63.65 0.53 -24.89
CA GLN A 196 -63.04 1.34 -25.95
C GLN A 196 -63.42 2.82 -25.82
N GLY A 197 -62.40 3.68 -25.79
CA GLY A 197 -62.56 5.13 -25.65
C GLY A 197 -62.56 5.63 -24.20
N GLU A 198 -62.48 4.74 -23.20
CA GLU A 198 -62.34 5.11 -21.79
C GLU A 198 -60.90 5.52 -21.45
N SER A 199 -60.74 6.63 -20.72
CA SER A 199 -59.47 7.03 -20.13
C SER A 199 -59.27 6.38 -18.76
N ILE A 200 -58.10 5.79 -18.54
CA ILE A 200 -57.69 5.26 -17.24
C ILE A 200 -56.48 6.00 -16.70
N THR A 201 -56.31 6.00 -15.39
CA THR A 201 -55.09 6.45 -14.72
C THR A 201 -54.26 5.24 -14.33
N ILE A 202 -52.98 5.27 -14.66
CA ILE A 202 -51.98 4.30 -14.20
C ILE A 202 -51.19 4.97 -13.08
N THR A 203 -51.13 4.33 -11.92
CA THR A 203 -50.35 4.80 -10.78
C THR A 203 -49.17 3.87 -10.58
N THR A 204 -47.96 4.42 -10.57
CA THR A 204 -46.73 3.72 -10.19
C THR A 204 -46.28 4.21 -8.82
N LEU A 205 -45.89 3.28 -7.96
CA LEU A 205 -45.25 3.60 -6.68
C LEU A 205 -43.76 3.37 -6.83
N VAL A 206 -42.96 4.36 -6.46
CA VAL A 206 -41.51 4.30 -6.49
C VAL A 206 -40.98 4.52 -5.09
N LEU A 207 -40.02 3.69 -4.70
CA LEU A 207 -39.37 3.74 -3.40
C LEU A 207 -37.87 3.85 -3.61
N ASN A 208 -37.23 4.77 -2.89
CA ASN A 208 -35.77 4.84 -2.79
C ASN A 208 -35.33 4.07 -1.53
N ASN A 209 -34.83 2.85 -1.71
CA ASN A 209 -34.20 2.04 -0.66
C ASN A 209 -32.71 2.40 -0.45
N GLY A 210 -32.19 3.36 -1.22
CA GLY A 210 -30.82 3.85 -1.14
C GLY A 210 -30.55 4.64 0.14
N THR A 211 -29.32 5.15 0.28
CA THR A 211 -28.90 5.95 1.44
C THR A 211 -28.77 7.43 1.11
N ILE A 212 -29.05 7.82 -0.14
CA ILE A 212 -29.01 9.21 -0.60
C ILE A 212 -30.28 9.57 -1.35
N THR A 213 -30.66 10.86 -1.33
CA THR A 213 -31.74 11.38 -2.15
C THR A 213 -31.40 11.26 -3.63
N GLU A 214 -32.33 10.72 -4.40
CA GLU A 214 -32.20 10.60 -5.85
C GLU A 214 -32.70 11.89 -6.49
N GLY A 215 -31.89 12.46 -7.39
CA GLY A 215 -32.25 13.67 -8.12
C GLY A 215 -33.35 13.43 -9.16
N ALA A 216 -33.19 13.96 -10.37
CA ALA A 216 -34.15 13.71 -11.44
C ALA A 216 -33.90 12.36 -12.12
N PHE A 217 -34.93 11.51 -12.17
CA PHE A 217 -34.93 10.27 -12.96
C PHE A 217 -36.29 10.01 -13.60
N ASN A 218 -36.31 9.21 -14.65
CA ASN A 218 -37.51 8.92 -15.42
C ASN A 218 -38.09 7.54 -15.07
N VAL A 219 -39.41 7.51 -14.90
CA VAL A 219 -40.21 6.29 -14.76
C VAL A 219 -41.07 6.18 -16.00
N SER A 220 -40.90 5.10 -16.74
CA SER A 220 -41.64 4.85 -17.98
C SER A 220 -42.58 3.66 -17.81
N VAL A 221 -43.82 3.81 -18.25
CA VAL A 221 -44.79 2.72 -18.35
C VAL A 221 -44.90 2.31 -19.81
N SER A 222 -44.77 1.02 -20.08
CA SER A 222 -44.87 0.46 -21.43
C SER A 222 -45.80 -0.74 -21.44
N ASN A 223 -46.49 -0.96 -22.57
CA ASN A 223 -47.20 -2.20 -22.86
C ASN A 223 -46.40 -2.98 -23.91
N GLY A 224 -45.78 -4.09 -23.49
CA GLY A 224 -44.81 -4.80 -24.31
C GLY A 224 -43.65 -3.88 -24.70
N THR A 225 -43.49 -3.61 -25.99
CA THR A 225 -42.46 -2.71 -26.53
C THR A 225 -42.95 -1.27 -26.76
N SER A 226 -44.23 -1.00 -26.57
CA SER A 226 -44.81 0.33 -26.82
C SER A 226 -44.78 1.15 -25.54
N LEU A 227 -44.03 2.25 -25.56
CA LEU A 227 -44.04 3.26 -24.49
C LEU A 227 -45.43 3.92 -24.42
N ILE A 228 -46.03 3.90 -23.24
CA ILE A 228 -47.30 4.60 -22.97
C ILE A 228 -46.98 6.04 -22.55
N GLU A 229 -46.19 6.18 -21.48
CA GLU A 229 -45.87 7.49 -20.91
C GLU A 229 -44.56 7.42 -20.11
N THR A 230 -43.89 8.56 -20.00
CA THR A 230 -42.73 8.75 -19.13
C THR A 230 -43.00 9.92 -18.20
N GLN A 231 -42.79 9.70 -16.90
CA GLN A 231 -42.86 10.74 -15.90
C GLN A 231 -41.49 10.93 -15.24
N THR A 232 -41.10 12.19 -15.03
CA THR A 232 -39.89 12.53 -14.27
C THR A 232 -40.24 12.61 -12.78
N VAL A 233 -39.51 11.86 -11.97
CA VAL A 233 -39.50 11.96 -10.51
C VAL A 233 -38.27 12.79 -10.12
N THR A 234 -38.45 13.72 -9.19
CA THR A 234 -37.37 14.58 -8.68
C THR A 234 -37.30 14.49 -7.17
N ASP A 235 -36.08 14.53 -6.63
CA ASP A 235 -35.79 14.64 -5.20
C ASP A 235 -36.46 13.55 -4.35
N LEU A 236 -36.42 12.30 -4.85
CA LEU A 236 -36.98 11.16 -4.12
C LEU A 236 -36.07 10.82 -2.93
N ALA A 237 -36.51 11.24 -1.74
CA ALA A 237 -35.80 11.00 -0.48
C ALA A 237 -35.64 9.51 -0.20
N ALA A 238 -34.51 9.14 0.43
CA ALA A 238 -34.30 7.80 0.93
C ALA A 238 -35.36 7.43 1.97
N ALA A 239 -35.93 6.24 1.83
CA ALA A 239 -36.71 5.61 2.89
C ALA A 239 -35.72 5.17 3.96
N GLY A 240 -35.67 5.91 5.08
CA GLY A 240 -34.64 5.76 6.12
C GLY A 240 -34.54 4.39 6.77
#